data_AF-A0A927P9V4-F1
#
_entry.id   AF-A0A927P9V4-F1
#
_cell.length_a   1.000
_cell.length_b   1.000
_cell.length_c   1.000
_cell.angle_alpha   90.00
_cell.angle_beta   90.00
_cell.angle_gamma   90.00
#
_symmetry.space_group_name_H-M   'P 1'
#
loop_
_entity.id
_entity.type
_entity.pdbx_description
1 polymer ?
#
loop_
_entity_poly.entity_id
_entity_poly.type
_entity_poly.pdbx_seq_one_letter_code
_entity_poly.pdbx_strand_id
1 'polypeptide(L)'
;MTWALPSSTNTIRARITNRWTKNIRTAASIPTLSHGSRCPSHPSISCGLKESPCAAGSRRANALPATIRRPRVLIRTKAGSARAADEHCRRTTSPNHEGAITMCGRYYIAEDDAAEDLQRIIAEVNRRHHGDPSIKTSGEIRPTDTIPVLANTPSLRPGAYAMRWGYTMPDGTPMFNARSETASSKVMFKDGMAQRRCIIPASHYFEWEKRGKERLKYAIGTEGGSMIYMAGIYRKEGNRAACTILTRDPAAEIAFIHNRMPVILPAEAVADWLNIRYDAMDVLRAAMLNMEYRPA
;
A
#
# COMPACT_ATOMS: atom_id res chain seq x y z
N MET A 1 -42.85 28.80 33.94
CA MET A 1 -43.02 27.51 33.24
C MET A 1 -42.18 27.56 31.98
N THR A 2 -41.00 26.95 32.00
CA THR A 2 -40.09 26.86 30.86
C THR A 2 -39.53 25.45 30.85
N TRP A 3 -40.00 24.64 29.91
CA TRP A 3 -39.51 23.29 29.67
C TRP A 3 -38.28 23.37 28.74
N ALA A 4 -37.12 22.95 29.25
CA ALA A 4 -35.93 22.71 28.43
C ALA A 4 -35.93 21.26 27.96
N LEU A 5 -35.91 21.03 26.64
CA LEU A 5 -35.67 19.72 26.04
C LEU A 5 -34.15 19.47 25.95
N PRO A 6 -33.65 18.28 26.34
CA PRO A 6 -32.24 17.96 26.15
C PRO A 6 -31.97 17.49 24.71
N SER A 7 -30.94 18.08 24.10
CA SER A 7 -30.42 17.75 22.77
C SER A 7 -29.76 16.37 22.73
N SER A 8 -30.40 15.40 22.09
CA SER A 8 -29.95 14.02 21.94
C SER A 8 -29.09 13.79 20.69
N THR A 9 -27.95 14.47 20.57
CA THR A 9 -27.01 14.24 19.45
C THR A 9 -25.59 13.82 19.87
N ASN A 10 -25.30 13.76 21.17
CA ASN A 10 -23.93 13.51 21.64
C ASN A 10 -23.62 12.04 22.01
N THR A 11 -24.59 11.12 21.94
CA THR A 11 -24.41 9.73 22.43
C THR A 11 -24.10 8.72 21.32
N ILE A 12 -24.24 9.09 20.04
CA ILE A 12 -24.06 8.17 18.90
C ILE A 12 -22.59 8.12 18.43
N ARG A 13 -21.82 9.21 18.56
CA ARG A 13 -20.39 9.25 18.19
C ARG A 13 -19.50 8.37 19.08
N ALA A 14 -19.83 8.21 20.36
CA ALA A 14 -19.05 7.39 21.30
C ALA A 14 -19.26 5.86 21.15
N ARG A 15 -20.23 5.40 20.35
CA ARG A 15 -20.53 3.97 20.18
C ARG A 15 -19.73 3.28 19.06
N ILE A 16 -19.12 4.03 18.14
CA ILE A 16 -18.40 3.46 16.98
C ILE A 16 -16.90 3.25 17.29
N THR A 17 -16.31 4.09 18.15
CA THR A 17 -14.91 3.97 18.60
C THR A 17 -14.63 2.65 19.33
N ASN A 18 -15.60 2.14 20.09
CA ASN A 18 -15.52 0.87 20.80
C ASN A 18 -15.70 -0.39 19.94
N ARG A 19 -16.03 -0.27 18.65
CA ARG A 19 -16.27 -1.43 17.79
C ARG A 19 -14.97 -1.99 17.19
N TRP A 20 -13.95 -1.15 17.05
CA TRP A 20 -12.60 -1.57 16.64
C TRP A 20 -11.85 -2.33 17.75
N THR A 21 -11.89 -1.82 18.99
CA THR A 21 -11.26 -2.49 20.14
C THR A 21 -11.98 -3.78 20.53
N LYS A 22 -13.30 -3.88 20.31
CA LYS A 22 -14.08 -5.08 20.66
C LYS A 22 -14.05 -6.21 19.62
N ASN A 23 -14.04 -5.93 18.32
CA ASN A 23 -14.16 -6.98 17.29
C ASN A 23 -12.93 -7.90 17.17
N ILE A 24 -11.79 -7.55 17.77
CA ILE A 24 -10.60 -8.40 17.82
C ILE A 24 -10.62 -9.36 19.02
N ARG A 25 -11.33 -9.05 20.12
CA ARG A 25 -11.37 -9.90 21.33
C ARG A 25 -12.07 -11.25 21.11
N THR A 26 -13.00 -11.33 20.17
CA THR A 26 -13.81 -12.55 19.95
C THR A 26 -13.18 -13.59 19.00
N ALA A 27 -12.04 -13.30 18.38
CA ALA A 27 -11.39 -14.24 17.45
C ALA A 27 -10.26 -15.08 18.08
N ALA A 28 -9.94 -14.84 19.36
CA ALA A 28 -8.83 -15.49 20.07
C ALA A 28 -9.36 -16.36 21.23
N SER A 29 -10.15 -17.39 20.92
CA SER A 29 -10.53 -18.43 21.88
C SER A 29 -10.75 -19.76 21.15
N ILE A 30 -9.68 -20.53 20.95
CA ILE A 30 -9.76 -21.96 20.63
C ILE A 30 -9.48 -22.70 21.93
N PRO A 31 -10.38 -23.57 22.43
CA PRO A 31 -10.10 -24.35 23.62
C PRO A 31 -9.04 -25.40 23.29
N THR A 32 -7.94 -25.38 24.06
CA THR A 32 -6.94 -26.45 24.12
C THR A 32 -7.58 -27.71 24.71
N LEU A 33 -7.64 -28.79 23.92
CA LEU A 33 -7.96 -30.13 24.41
C LEU A 33 -6.67 -30.83 24.88
N SER A 34 -6.60 -31.11 26.17
CA SER A 34 -5.56 -31.93 26.80
C SER A 34 -5.80 -33.43 26.58
N HIS A 35 -4.71 -34.18 26.47
CA HIS A 35 -4.63 -35.63 26.24
C HIS A 35 -5.32 -36.49 27.31
N GLY A 36 -5.80 -37.68 26.92
CA GLY A 36 -6.00 -38.78 27.85
C GLY A 36 -6.84 -39.98 27.38
N SER A 37 -6.17 -40.98 26.79
CA SER A 37 -6.32 -42.42 27.11
C SER A 37 -7.49 -43.28 26.58
N ARG A 38 -7.06 -44.41 25.98
CA ARG A 38 -7.65 -45.78 25.86
C ARG A 38 -8.56 -46.13 24.66
N CYS A 39 -8.00 -47.00 23.83
CA CYS A 39 -8.71 -47.96 22.96
C CYS A 39 -9.56 -48.95 23.78
N PRO A 40 -10.63 -49.46 23.17
CA PRO A 40 -10.81 -50.91 23.14
C PRO A 40 -11.14 -51.47 21.74
N SER A 41 -10.83 -52.76 21.62
CA SER A 41 -10.88 -53.68 20.49
C SER A 41 -12.27 -54.12 20.01
N HIS A 42 -12.43 -54.22 18.67
CA HIS A 42 -13.16 -55.21 17.81
C HIS A 42 -14.63 -55.65 18.13
N PRO A 43 -15.45 -56.14 17.15
CA PRO A 43 -15.06 -56.88 15.93
C PRO A 43 -15.76 -56.52 14.61
N SER A 44 -15.22 -57.18 13.58
CA SER A 44 -15.55 -57.35 12.15
C SER A 44 -17.02 -57.40 11.70
N ILE A 45 -17.31 -56.76 10.55
CA ILE A 45 -18.19 -57.30 9.49
C ILE A 45 -17.58 -56.98 8.12
N SER A 46 -17.56 -58.01 7.27
CA SER A 46 -17.04 -58.07 5.91
C SER A 46 -18.12 -57.82 4.85
N CYS A 47 -17.74 -57.15 3.76
CA CYS A 47 -18.24 -57.31 2.39
C CYS A 47 -17.30 -56.47 1.50
N GLY A 48 -16.58 -56.96 0.49
CA GLY A 48 -16.74 -58.16 -0.32
C GLY A 48 -17.08 -57.74 -1.75
N LEU A 49 -16.08 -57.86 -2.65
CA LEU A 49 -16.17 -57.93 -4.13
C LEU A 49 -16.31 -56.57 -4.85
N LYS A 50 -15.66 -56.28 -5.99
CA LYS A 50 -14.91 -57.09 -6.96
C LYS A 50 -14.04 -56.20 -7.87
N GLU A 51 -13.12 -56.88 -8.54
CA GLU A 51 -11.92 -56.44 -9.26
C GLU A 51 -12.12 -55.95 -10.73
N SER A 52 -11.24 -55.01 -11.14
CA SER A 52 -10.40 -55.00 -12.38
C SER A 52 -11.04 -54.83 -13.80
N PRO A 53 -10.25 -54.70 -14.90
CA PRO A 53 -9.56 -53.45 -15.33
C PRO A 53 -9.63 -53.23 -16.88
N CYS A 54 -8.70 -52.41 -17.41
CA CYS A 54 -8.11 -52.44 -18.78
C CYS A 54 -8.65 -51.43 -19.83
N ALA A 55 -7.79 -50.55 -20.35
CA ALA A 55 -7.13 -50.76 -21.64
C ALA A 55 -6.31 -49.53 -22.10
N ALA A 56 -5.12 -49.84 -22.64
CA ALA A 56 -4.16 -48.94 -23.26
C ALA A 56 -4.55 -48.55 -24.69
N GLY A 57 -3.92 -47.50 -25.24
CA GLY A 57 -3.97 -47.19 -26.67
C GLY A 57 -3.06 -46.02 -27.06
N SER A 58 -2.11 -46.27 -27.94
CA SER A 58 -0.91 -45.47 -28.20
C SER A 58 -0.93 -44.71 -29.53
N ARG A 59 -0.13 -43.61 -29.61
CA ARG A 59 0.63 -43.08 -30.77
C ARG A 59 -0.10 -42.82 -32.12
N ARG A 60 0.07 -41.60 -32.67
CA ARG A 60 1.09 -41.29 -33.72
C ARG A 60 0.96 -39.84 -34.23
N ALA A 61 2.13 -39.26 -34.47
CA ALA A 61 2.34 -38.02 -35.22
C ALA A 61 2.20 -38.25 -36.73
N ASN A 62 1.96 -37.19 -37.49
CA ASN A 62 2.47 -37.09 -38.86
C ASN A 62 2.62 -35.62 -39.33
N ALA A 63 3.69 -35.41 -40.10
CA ALA A 63 4.19 -34.15 -40.60
C ALA A 63 3.77 -33.86 -42.06
N LEU A 64 4.09 -32.62 -42.47
CA LEU A 64 4.02 -31.89 -43.76
C LEU A 64 4.14 -32.69 -45.08
N PRO A 65 3.78 -32.01 -46.20
CA PRO A 65 4.82 -31.68 -47.18
C PRO A 65 4.75 -30.23 -47.76
N ALA A 66 5.63 -29.95 -48.72
CA ALA A 66 6.35 -28.70 -48.93
C ALA A 66 6.04 -27.93 -50.23
N THR A 67 6.50 -26.67 -50.27
CA THR A 67 7.05 -25.87 -51.41
C THR A 67 6.17 -25.48 -52.62
N ILE A 68 6.25 -24.20 -53.06
CA ILE A 68 6.70 -23.76 -54.41
C ILE A 68 6.82 -22.20 -54.53
N ARG A 69 8.02 -21.80 -54.98
CA ARG A 69 8.58 -20.67 -55.76
C ARG A 69 7.87 -19.30 -55.96
N ARG A 70 8.74 -18.27 -55.93
CA ARG A 70 8.59 -16.85 -56.36
C ARG A 70 8.40 -16.68 -57.88
N PRO A 71 8.05 -15.46 -58.33
CA PRO A 71 8.93 -14.78 -59.27
C PRO A 71 9.29 -13.33 -58.89
N ARG A 72 10.32 -12.85 -59.59
CA ARG A 72 11.13 -11.64 -59.42
C ARG A 72 10.79 -10.72 -60.60
N VAL A 73 10.58 -9.43 -60.37
CA VAL A 73 10.63 -8.39 -61.43
C VAL A 73 11.58 -7.29 -60.97
N LEU A 74 12.41 -6.84 -61.91
CA LEU A 74 13.60 -6.02 -61.75
C LEU A 74 13.40 -4.69 -62.53
N ILE A 75 14.16 -3.63 -62.14
CA ILE A 75 14.68 -2.52 -62.99
C ILE A 75 13.72 -1.30 -63.18
N ARG A 76 14.10 0.00 -63.10
CA ARG A 76 15.38 0.74 -62.97
C ARG A 76 15.19 2.15 -62.36
N THR A 77 16.34 2.68 -61.99
CA THR A 77 16.81 3.98 -61.48
C THR A 77 16.32 5.30 -62.09
N LYS A 78 16.40 6.39 -61.29
CA LYS A 78 17.14 7.62 -61.65
C LYS A 78 17.66 8.35 -60.41
N ALA A 79 18.82 8.98 -60.59
CA ALA A 79 19.71 9.56 -59.60
C ALA A 79 19.44 11.05 -59.31
N GLY A 80 19.95 11.52 -58.17
CA GLY A 80 20.12 12.93 -57.80
C GLY A 80 20.50 13.04 -56.32
N SER A 81 21.79 13.01 -55.98
CA SER A 81 22.58 14.20 -55.63
C SER A 81 22.10 14.92 -54.35
N ALA A 82 22.82 14.73 -53.22
CA ALA A 82 23.58 15.78 -52.53
C ALA A 82 23.99 15.39 -51.09
N ARG A 83 25.30 15.49 -50.83
CA ARG A 83 25.98 16.06 -49.65
C ARG A 83 25.64 15.54 -48.23
N ALA A 84 26.66 14.89 -47.67
CA ALA A 84 27.31 15.16 -46.38
C ALA A 84 26.47 15.73 -45.22
N ALA A 85 26.34 14.94 -44.16
CA ALA A 85 26.72 15.34 -42.81
C ALA A 85 26.84 14.09 -41.93
N ASP A 86 28.09 13.77 -41.59
CA ASP A 86 28.48 12.87 -40.53
C ASP A 86 28.14 13.56 -39.20
N GLU A 87 26.96 13.28 -38.64
CA GLU A 87 26.56 13.86 -37.35
C GLU A 87 26.53 12.76 -36.29
N HIS A 88 27.72 12.57 -35.74
CA HIS A 88 28.00 12.22 -34.35
C HIS A 88 26.76 12.42 -33.46
N CYS A 89 26.10 11.31 -33.11
CA CYS A 89 25.10 11.28 -32.05
C CYS A 89 25.81 11.61 -30.73
N ARG A 90 25.99 12.91 -30.47
CA ARG A 90 26.42 13.41 -29.16
C ARG A 90 25.32 13.04 -28.20
N ARG A 91 25.58 12.00 -27.40
CA ARG A 91 24.96 11.82 -26.10
C ARG A 91 25.11 13.14 -25.35
N THR A 92 24.06 13.95 -25.34
CA THR A 92 23.92 14.99 -24.32
C THR A 92 23.73 14.26 -23.01
N THR A 93 24.84 14.00 -22.32
CA THR A 93 24.83 13.68 -20.90
C THR A 93 24.20 14.89 -20.22
N SER A 94 22.96 14.75 -19.79
CA SER A 94 22.29 15.74 -18.95
C SER A 94 23.17 15.98 -17.73
N PRO A 95 23.67 17.20 -17.50
CA PRO A 95 24.47 17.49 -16.33
C PRO A 95 23.54 17.61 -15.12
N ASN A 96 24.00 17.05 -14.00
CA ASN A 96 23.53 17.29 -12.64
C ASN A 96 22.12 16.77 -12.29
N HIS A 97 22.05 15.49 -11.92
CA HIS A 97 21.06 15.02 -10.95
C HIS A 97 21.50 15.45 -9.54
N GLU A 98 21.50 16.75 -9.27
CA GLU A 98 21.50 17.24 -7.89
C GLU A 98 20.22 16.72 -7.24
N GLY A 99 20.38 15.78 -6.31
CA GLY A 99 19.33 14.90 -5.80
C GLY A 99 17.99 15.60 -5.59
N ALA A 100 17.07 15.33 -6.51
CA ALA A 100 15.68 15.75 -6.44
C ALA A 100 15.12 15.32 -5.08
N ILE A 101 14.63 16.29 -4.31
CA ILE A 101 14.05 16.04 -3.00
C ILE A 101 12.77 15.24 -3.24
N THR A 102 12.84 13.95 -2.93
CA THR A 102 11.67 13.08 -2.90
C THR A 102 10.93 13.36 -1.61
N MET A 103 10.02 14.34 -1.70
CA MET A 103 9.01 14.70 -0.71
C MET A 103 8.49 13.51 0.10
N CYS A 104 8.39 13.62 1.43
CA CYS A 104 7.89 12.58 2.34
C CYS A 104 8.43 11.17 2.03
N GLY A 105 9.68 11.09 1.56
CA GLY A 105 10.29 9.87 1.04
C GLY A 105 10.87 8.96 2.11
N ARG A 106 10.68 9.25 3.41
CA ARG A 106 11.07 8.37 4.52
C ARG A 106 10.10 8.51 5.68
N TYR A 107 9.86 7.41 6.38
CA TYR A 107 9.20 7.42 7.68
C TYR A 107 9.79 6.36 8.60
N TYR A 108 9.37 6.36 9.87
CA TYR A 108 9.92 5.47 10.88
C TYR A 108 8.82 4.66 11.57
N ILE A 109 9.14 3.40 11.87
CA ILE A 109 8.34 2.54 12.75
C ILE A 109 9.24 2.16 13.94
N ALA A 110 8.85 2.59 15.15
CA ALA A 110 9.61 2.28 16.37
C ALA A 110 9.69 0.78 16.64
N GLU A 111 10.86 0.34 17.13
CA GLU A 111 11.14 -1.07 17.47
C GLU A 111 10.55 -1.43 18.84
N ASP A 112 10.92 -0.67 19.88
CA ASP A 112 10.62 -1.03 21.27
C ASP A 112 9.45 -0.23 21.89
N ASP A 113 9.24 1.02 21.45
CA ASP A 113 8.25 1.95 22.02
C ASP A 113 7.15 2.35 21.03
N ALA A 114 6.79 1.45 20.12
CA ALA A 114 5.67 1.69 19.21
C ALA A 114 4.34 1.82 19.97
N ALA A 115 3.48 2.74 19.53
CA ALA A 115 2.11 2.86 20.04
C ALA A 115 1.35 1.52 19.96
N GLU A 116 0.49 1.23 20.93
CA GLU A 116 -0.27 -0.04 21.03
C GLU A 116 -1.00 -0.38 19.72
N ASP A 117 -1.61 0.62 19.10
CA ASP A 117 -2.32 0.47 17.83
C ASP A 117 -1.38 0.09 16.67
N LEU A 118 -0.20 0.69 16.60
CA LEU A 118 0.84 0.35 15.63
C LEU A 118 1.36 -1.07 15.84
N GLN A 119 1.64 -1.45 17.09
CA GLN A 119 2.04 -2.82 17.47
C GLN A 119 0.99 -3.85 17.05
N ARG A 120 -0.30 -3.57 17.28
CA ARG A 120 -1.41 -4.45 16.87
C ARG A 120 -1.46 -4.65 15.36
N ILE A 121 -1.24 -3.59 14.59
CA ILE A 121 -1.19 -3.67 13.12
C ILE A 121 -0.02 -4.56 12.68
N ILE A 122 1.16 -4.35 13.24
CA ILE A 122 2.37 -5.13 12.94
C ILE A 122 2.17 -6.60 13.29
N ALA A 123 1.64 -6.90 14.47
CA ALA A 123 1.36 -8.27 14.91
C ALA A 123 0.38 -9.00 13.97
N GLU A 124 -0.67 -8.30 13.50
CA GLU A 124 -1.62 -8.84 12.53
C GLU A 124 -0.95 -9.14 11.18
N VAL A 125 -0.11 -8.22 10.67
CA VAL A 125 0.65 -8.41 9.42
C VAL A 125 1.59 -9.60 9.55
N ASN A 126 2.39 -9.66 10.62
CA ASN A 126 3.31 -10.76 10.87
C ASN A 126 2.57 -12.10 10.96
N ARG A 127 1.40 -12.15 11.61
CA ARG A 127 0.59 -13.37 11.68
C ARG A 127 0.08 -13.81 10.30
N ARG A 128 -0.40 -12.88 9.48
CA ARG A 128 -0.93 -13.17 8.13
C ARG A 128 0.13 -13.61 7.14
N HIS A 129 1.34 -13.06 7.29
CA HIS A 129 2.45 -13.28 6.38
C HIS A 129 3.53 -14.19 6.99
N HIS A 130 3.20 -14.94 8.04
CA HIS A 130 4.10 -15.89 8.70
C HIS A 130 5.48 -15.31 9.09
N GLY A 131 5.52 -14.03 9.47
CA GLY A 131 6.75 -13.33 9.81
C GLY A 131 7.72 -13.14 8.64
N ASP A 132 7.22 -13.03 7.41
CA ASP A 132 8.04 -12.78 6.21
C ASP A 132 9.00 -11.58 6.41
N PRO A 133 10.32 -11.81 6.44
CA PRO A 133 11.31 -10.79 6.73
C PRO A 133 11.45 -9.74 5.61
N SER A 134 10.85 -9.97 4.44
CA SER A 134 10.79 -8.98 3.36
C SER A 134 9.81 -7.84 3.65
N ILE A 135 8.94 -8.01 4.65
CA ILE A 135 8.04 -6.97 5.13
C ILE A 135 8.76 -6.15 6.20
N LYS A 136 8.95 -4.86 5.93
CA LYS A 136 9.57 -3.92 6.88
C LYS A 136 8.54 -3.47 7.90
N THR A 137 8.69 -3.97 9.13
CA THR A 137 7.80 -3.70 10.26
C THR A 137 8.44 -2.86 11.37
N SER A 138 9.68 -2.42 11.17
CA SER A 138 10.40 -1.55 12.09
C SER A 138 11.51 -0.77 11.36
N GLY A 139 12.08 0.23 12.01
CA GLY A 139 13.19 1.02 11.50
C GLY A 139 12.78 2.11 10.50
N GLU A 140 13.77 2.64 9.77
CA GLU A 140 13.53 3.63 8.70
C GLU A 140 13.01 2.94 7.44
N ILE A 141 11.85 3.40 6.97
CA ILE A 141 11.14 2.88 5.80
C ILE A 141 11.36 3.77 4.59
N ARG A 142 11.50 3.14 3.42
CA ARG A 142 11.84 3.78 2.14
C ARG A 142 10.84 3.40 1.04
N PRO A 143 10.69 4.23 0.00
CA PRO A 143 9.99 3.84 -1.21
C PRO A 143 10.53 2.50 -1.70
N THR A 144 9.63 1.68 -2.25
CA THR A 144 9.82 0.29 -2.69
C THR A 144 9.81 -0.78 -1.60
N ASP A 145 9.90 -0.41 -0.32
CA ASP A 145 9.73 -1.37 0.78
C ASP A 145 8.31 -1.95 0.79
N THR A 146 8.18 -3.18 1.27
CA THR A 146 6.87 -3.76 1.59
C THR A 146 6.54 -3.47 3.04
N ILE A 147 5.41 -2.82 3.29
CA ILE A 147 5.11 -2.15 4.55
C ILE A 147 3.74 -2.56 5.11
N PRO A 148 3.55 -2.52 6.44
CA PRO A 148 2.25 -2.73 7.06
C PRO A 148 1.30 -1.58 6.73
N VAL A 149 0.06 -1.92 6.37
CA VAL A 149 -1.02 -0.96 6.13
C VAL A 149 -2.34 -1.48 6.69
N LEU A 150 -3.26 -0.58 7.02
CA LEU A 150 -4.67 -0.93 7.19
C LEU A 150 -5.43 -0.69 5.89
N ALA A 151 -6.23 -1.66 5.47
CA ALA A 151 -7.11 -1.55 4.31
C ALA A 151 -8.36 -2.41 4.52
N ASN A 152 -9.38 -2.23 3.67
CA ASN A 152 -10.55 -3.10 3.72
C ASN A 152 -10.28 -4.48 3.11
N THR A 153 -10.84 -5.49 3.77
CA THR A 153 -11.08 -6.82 3.22
C THR A 153 -12.10 -6.73 2.06
N PRO A 154 -12.24 -7.78 1.23
CA PRO A 154 -13.32 -7.86 0.24
C PRO A 154 -14.73 -7.69 0.83
N SER A 155 -14.91 -8.01 2.11
CA SER A 155 -16.17 -7.83 2.85
C SER A 155 -16.31 -6.43 3.49
N LEU A 156 -15.50 -5.45 3.06
CA LEU A 156 -15.49 -4.07 3.56
C LEU A 156 -15.27 -3.94 5.08
N ARG A 157 -14.55 -4.90 5.65
CA ARG A 157 -14.07 -4.83 7.04
C ARG A 157 -12.61 -4.41 7.04
N PRO A 158 -12.21 -3.42 7.84
CA PRO A 158 -10.81 -3.08 8.00
C PRO A 158 -9.97 -4.26 8.51
N GLY A 159 -8.74 -4.37 8.01
CA GLY A 159 -7.75 -5.35 8.44
C GLY A 159 -6.34 -4.91 8.06
N ALA A 160 -5.33 -5.56 8.64
CA ALA A 160 -3.94 -5.27 8.32
C ALA A 160 -3.43 -6.13 7.16
N TYR A 161 -2.59 -5.53 6.32
CA TYR A 161 -2.02 -6.13 5.12
C TYR A 161 -0.60 -5.62 4.90
N ALA A 162 0.17 -6.33 4.06
CA ALA A 162 1.43 -5.84 3.54
C ALA A 162 1.26 -5.32 2.11
N MET A 163 1.77 -4.12 1.82
CA MET A 163 1.76 -3.52 0.48
C MET A 163 3.12 -2.93 0.14
N ARG A 164 3.52 -2.97 -1.14
CA ARG A 164 4.70 -2.22 -1.60
C ARG A 164 4.41 -0.73 -1.55
N TRP A 165 5.28 0.08 -0.94
CA TRP A 165 5.16 1.52 -1.00
C TRP A 165 5.73 2.06 -2.32
N GLY A 166 4.87 2.68 -3.11
CA GLY A 166 5.18 3.18 -4.45
C GLY A 166 4.55 2.32 -5.53
N TYR A 167 3.79 2.96 -6.41
CA TYR A 167 3.33 2.31 -7.64
C TYR A 167 4.50 2.14 -8.60
N THR A 168 4.54 1.03 -9.31
CA THR A 168 5.56 0.78 -10.33
C THR A 168 5.15 1.49 -11.62
N MET A 169 5.91 2.50 -12.02
CA MET A 169 5.72 3.20 -13.30
C MET A 169 6.37 2.42 -14.45
N PRO A 170 5.98 2.65 -15.72
CA PRO A 170 6.55 1.95 -16.87
C PRO A 170 8.08 2.09 -17.01
N ASP A 171 8.64 3.19 -16.54
CA ASP A 171 10.08 3.47 -16.50
C ASP A 171 10.80 2.87 -15.27
N GLY A 172 10.07 2.13 -14.43
CA GLY A 172 10.58 1.53 -13.20
C GLY A 172 10.62 2.48 -11.99
N THR A 173 10.33 3.77 -12.17
CA THR A 173 10.35 4.72 -11.06
C THR A 173 9.17 4.47 -10.09
N PRO A 174 9.37 4.59 -8.77
CA PRO A 174 8.28 4.45 -7.82
C PRO A 174 7.47 5.75 -7.73
N MET A 175 6.15 5.67 -7.92
CA MET A 175 5.21 6.75 -7.62
C MET A 175 4.64 6.55 -6.20
N PHE A 176 5.36 7.06 -5.21
CA PHE A 176 5.11 6.81 -3.78
C PHE A 176 4.32 7.91 -3.06
N ASN A 177 4.05 9.03 -3.72
CA ASN A 177 3.10 10.05 -3.28
C ASN A 177 2.08 10.44 -4.35
N ALA A 178 0.91 10.89 -3.90
CA ALA A 178 -0.10 11.57 -4.71
C ALA A 178 -0.58 12.84 -4.02
N ARG A 179 -0.82 13.92 -4.79
CA ARG A 179 -1.39 15.17 -4.26
C ARG A 179 -2.89 14.99 -4.02
N SER A 180 -3.34 15.08 -2.77
CA SER A 180 -4.73 14.85 -2.38
C SER A 180 -5.70 15.76 -3.13
N GLU A 181 -5.32 16.99 -3.43
CA GLU A 181 -6.11 18.01 -4.13
C GLU A 181 -6.51 17.58 -5.54
N THR A 182 -5.71 16.71 -6.17
CA THR A 182 -5.92 16.27 -7.57
C THR A 182 -6.06 14.76 -7.72
N ALA A 183 -5.95 14.00 -6.63
CA ALA A 183 -5.95 12.54 -6.68
C ALA A 183 -7.28 12.00 -7.23
N SER A 184 -8.41 12.62 -6.89
CA SER A 184 -9.74 12.16 -7.32
C SER A 184 -10.03 12.38 -8.81
N SER A 185 -9.29 13.27 -9.49
CA SER A 185 -9.48 13.55 -10.92
C SER A 185 -8.44 12.88 -11.82
N LYS A 186 -7.26 12.53 -11.28
CA LYS A 186 -6.19 11.89 -12.06
C LYS A 186 -6.49 10.42 -12.31
N VAL A 187 -6.43 9.99 -13.57
CA VAL A 187 -6.70 8.60 -14.01
C VAL A 187 -5.92 7.56 -13.18
N MET A 188 -4.67 7.86 -12.82
CA MET A 188 -3.82 6.97 -12.04
C MET A 188 -4.31 6.74 -10.59
N PHE A 189 -5.03 7.71 -10.00
CA PHE A 189 -5.33 7.76 -8.57
C PHE A 189 -6.84 7.72 -8.26
N LYS A 190 -7.70 8.09 -9.22
CA LYS A 190 -9.15 8.23 -9.02
C LYS A 190 -9.81 6.96 -8.49
N ASP A 191 -9.40 5.79 -8.99
CA ASP A 191 -9.93 4.50 -8.54
C ASP A 191 -9.49 4.19 -7.10
N GLY A 192 -8.27 4.62 -6.74
CA GLY A 192 -7.73 4.56 -5.39
C GLY A 192 -8.57 5.37 -4.41
N MET A 193 -8.84 6.63 -4.75
CA MET A 193 -9.68 7.54 -3.97
C MET A 193 -11.11 7.01 -3.80
N ALA A 194 -11.68 6.43 -4.86
CA ALA A 194 -13.05 5.94 -4.84
C ALA A 194 -13.21 4.62 -4.06
N GLN A 195 -12.28 3.66 -4.23
CA GLN A 195 -12.54 2.27 -3.86
C GLN A 195 -11.41 1.58 -3.09
N ARG A 196 -10.19 2.11 -3.12
CA ARG A 196 -8.99 1.41 -2.62
C ARG A 196 -8.17 2.33 -1.73
N ARG A 197 -8.75 2.65 -0.58
CA ARG A 197 -8.13 3.50 0.44
C ARG A 197 -7.45 2.65 1.50
N CYS A 198 -6.32 3.13 1.98
CA CYS A 198 -5.55 2.51 3.05
C CYS A 198 -5.02 3.56 4.04
N ILE A 199 -4.59 3.10 5.20
CA ILE A 199 -3.83 3.89 6.17
C ILE A 199 -2.45 3.29 6.29
N ILE A 200 -1.44 4.14 6.26
CA ILE A 200 -0.03 3.79 6.45
C ILE A 200 0.37 4.32 7.82
N PRO A 201 0.44 3.45 8.84
CA PRO A 201 0.78 3.86 10.19
C PRO A 201 2.30 4.04 10.31
N ALA A 202 2.72 5.05 11.07
CA ALA A 202 4.13 5.33 11.34
C ALA A 202 4.26 5.94 12.73
N SER A 203 5.46 5.91 13.32
CA SER A 203 5.76 6.69 14.52
C SER A 203 5.90 8.18 14.18
N HIS A 204 6.61 8.48 13.09
CA HIS A 204 6.81 9.81 12.53
C HIS A 204 7.30 9.68 11.08
N TYR A 205 7.26 10.77 10.32
CA TYR A 205 7.91 10.84 9.00
C TYR A 205 9.13 11.75 9.04
N PHE A 206 10.00 11.66 8.04
CA PHE A 206 11.16 12.54 7.94
C PHE A 206 11.02 13.52 6.79
N GLU A 207 11.53 14.73 7.00
CA GLU A 207 11.80 15.68 5.93
C GLU A 207 13.13 16.41 6.08
N TRP A 208 13.59 16.99 4.98
CA TRP A 208 14.85 17.74 4.92
C TRP A 208 14.61 19.20 4.59
N GLU A 209 14.97 20.08 5.53
CA GLU A 209 15.06 21.51 5.28
C GLU A 209 16.29 21.80 4.44
N LYS A 210 16.13 22.50 3.31
CA LYS A 210 17.24 22.95 2.47
C LYS A 210 17.76 24.30 2.96
N ARG A 211 18.96 24.33 3.54
CA ARG A 211 19.68 25.55 3.94
C ARG A 211 20.87 25.79 3.02
N GLY A 212 20.61 26.45 1.89
CA GLY A 212 21.63 26.62 0.84
C GLY A 212 22.07 25.27 0.26
N LYS A 213 23.31 24.85 0.57
CA LYS A 213 23.86 23.53 0.19
C LYS A 213 23.64 22.44 1.25
N GLU A 214 23.35 22.82 2.48
CA GLU A 214 23.14 21.89 3.59
C GLU A 214 21.69 21.39 3.61
N ARG A 215 21.51 20.21 4.22
CA ARG A 215 20.20 19.58 4.42
C ARG A 215 20.08 19.12 5.86
N LEU A 216 19.16 19.72 6.60
CA LEU A 216 18.89 19.34 7.98
C LEU A 216 17.68 18.40 8.02
N LYS A 217 17.89 17.19 8.56
CA LYS A 217 16.83 16.18 8.69
C LYS A 217 16.00 16.48 9.94
N TYR A 218 14.68 16.40 9.78
CA TYR A 218 13.71 16.52 10.86
C TYR A 218 12.84 15.28 10.91
N ALA A 219 12.53 14.83 12.13
CA ALA A 219 11.44 13.92 12.42
C ALA A 219 10.19 14.75 12.71
N ILE A 220 9.07 14.41 12.07
CA ILE A 220 7.80 15.15 12.16
C ILE A 220 6.67 14.19 12.53
N GLY A 221 5.90 14.58 13.54
CA GLY A 221 4.74 13.85 14.05
C GLY A 221 3.62 14.79 14.48
N THR A 222 2.55 14.23 15.03
CA THR A 222 1.47 15.02 15.65
C THR A 222 1.86 15.43 17.06
N GLU A 223 1.44 16.61 17.48
CA GLU A 223 1.67 17.12 18.83
C GLU A 223 1.25 16.13 19.92
N GLY A 224 2.20 15.75 20.79
CA GLY A 224 1.97 14.80 21.89
C GLY A 224 1.62 13.36 21.46
N GLY A 225 1.70 13.04 20.17
CA GLY A 225 1.35 11.73 19.61
C GLY A 225 2.56 10.81 19.46
N SER A 226 2.38 9.52 19.76
CA SER A 226 3.39 8.48 19.56
C SER A 226 3.29 7.77 18.20
N MET A 227 2.27 8.09 17.40
CA MET A 227 2.08 7.58 16.05
C MET A 227 1.23 8.52 15.19
N ILE A 228 1.36 8.36 13.87
CA ILE A 228 0.58 9.06 12.85
C ILE A 228 -0.11 8.06 11.91
N TYR A 229 -1.30 8.42 11.44
CA TYR A 229 -2.05 7.67 10.44
C TYR A 229 -2.01 8.42 9.10
N MET A 230 -1.09 8.05 8.21
CA MET A 230 -1.00 8.68 6.90
C MET A 230 -2.06 8.09 5.97
N ALA A 231 -2.90 8.94 5.39
CA ALA A 231 -3.88 8.53 4.40
C ALA A 231 -3.18 8.09 3.11
N GLY A 232 -3.53 6.91 2.63
CA GLY A 232 -3.00 6.36 1.39
C GLY A 232 -4.11 5.82 0.50
N ILE A 233 -3.73 5.56 -0.75
CA ILE A 233 -4.53 4.81 -1.71
C ILE A 233 -3.67 3.69 -2.29
N TYR A 234 -4.32 2.63 -2.77
CA TYR A 234 -3.62 1.48 -3.30
C TYR A 234 -4.21 0.96 -4.60
N ARG A 235 -3.41 0.19 -5.34
CA ARG A 235 -3.83 -0.55 -6.53
C ARG A 235 -3.21 -1.94 -6.53
N LYS A 236 -3.75 -2.82 -7.37
CA LYS A 236 -3.15 -4.13 -7.63
C LYS A 236 -2.14 -4.00 -8.77
N GLU A 237 -0.97 -4.60 -8.60
CA GLU A 237 0.09 -4.74 -9.61
C GLU A 237 0.46 -6.23 -9.70
N GLY A 238 -0.12 -6.90 -10.70
CA GLY A 238 -0.03 -8.36 -10.80
C GLY A 238 -0.63 -9.05 -9.58
N ASN A 239 0.17 -9.84 -8.88
CA ASN A 239 -0.22 -10.56 -7.66
C ASN A 239 0.01 -9.76 -6.37
N ARG A 240 0.59 -8.56 -6.44
CA ARG A 240 0.89 -7.72 -5.27
C ARG A 240 -0.01 -6.48 -5.24
N ALA A 241 -0.13 -5.88 -4.06
CA ALA A 241 -0.71 -4.55 -3.91
C ALA A 241 0.40 -3.54 -3.69
N ALA A 242 0.27 -2.37 -4.32
CA ALA A 242 1.13 -1.23 -4.13
C ALA A 242 0.31 -0.06 -3.61
N CYS A 243 0.84 0.70 -2.65
CA CYS A 243 0.21 1.87 -2.07
C CYS A 243 1.01 3.16 -2.36
N THR A 244 0.36 4.30 -2.23
CA THR A 244 0.96 5.63 -2.36
C THR A 244 0.38 6.52 -1.26
N ILE A 245 1.20 7.38 -0.67
CA ILE A 245 0.80 8.29 0.40
C ILE A 245 0.15 9.52 -0.22
N LEU A 246 -0.99 9.95 0.33
CA LEU A 246 -1.58 11.23 -0.02
C LEU A 246 -0.83 12.36 0.68
N THR A 247 -0.56 13.42 -0.07
CA THR A 247 0.10 14.63 0.43
C THR A 247 -0.80 15.84 0.32
N ARG A 248 -0.54 16.86 1.13
CA ARG A 248 -1.22 18.17 1.14
C ARG A 248 -0.22 19.28 1.39
N ASP A 249 -0.69 20.52 1.33
CA ASP A 249 0.07 21.68 1.80
C ASP A 249 0.41 21.53 3.30
N PRO A 250 1.59 22.00 3.73
CA PRO A 250 2.11 21.78 5.06
C PRO A 250 1.33 22.60 6.09
N ALA A 251 1.33 22.11 7.33
CA ALA A 251 0.95 22.92 8.47
C ALA A 251 1.93 24.09 8.65
N ALA A 252 1.46 25.18 9.26
CA ALA A 252 2.21 26.43 9.36
C ALA A 252 3.56 26.25 10.08
N GLU A 253 3.57 25.40 11.10
CA GLU A 253 4.69 25.10 11.99
C GLU A 253 5.84 24.39 11.27
N ILE A 254 5.55 23.63 10.22
CA ILE A 254 6.54 22.82 9.48
C ILE A 254 6.75 23.31 8.04
N ALA A 255 6.06 24.38 7.62
CA ALA A 255 6.11 24.90 6.27
C ALA A 255 7.52 25.38 5.85
N PHE A 256 8.36 25.77 6.83
CA PHE A 256 9.74 26.15 6.59
C PHE A 256 10.64 24.95 6.24
N ILE A 257 10.27 23.73 6.65
CA ILE A 257 11.04 22.50 6.37
C ILE A 257 10.80 22.08 4.93
N HIS A 258 9.53 21.96 4.52
CA HIS A 258 9.16 21.60 3.16
C HIS A 258 7.75 22.09 2.79
N ASN A 259 7.53 22.35 1.50
CA ASN A 259 6.25 22.80 0.94
C ASN A 259 5.13 21.74 0.85
N ARG A 260 5.31 20.53 1.40
CA ARG A 260 4.23 19.52 1.50
C ARG A 260 4.41 18.67 2.76
N MET A 261 3.31 18.05 3.17
CA MET A 261 3.28 17.03 4.22
C MET A 261 2.36 15.87 3.81
N PRO A 262 2.46 14.69 4.46
CA PRO A 262 1.46 13.65 4.34
C PRO A 262 0.11 14.14 4.84
N VAL A 263 -0.97 13.60 4.29
CA VAL A 263 -2.30 13.79 4.85
C VAL A 263 -2.41 12.90 6.09
N ILE A 264 -2.24 13.48 7.28
CA ILE A 264 -2.31 12.78 8.56
C ILE A 264 -3.73 12.87 9.10
N LEU A 265 -4.38 11.73 9.35
CA LEU A 265 -5.72 11.66 9.90
C LEU A 265 -5.70 11.41 11.40
N PRO A 266 -6.64 12.00 12.17
CA PRO A 266 -6.83 11.63 13.56
C PRO A 266 -7.43 10.22 13.65
N ALA A 267 -7.26 9.54 14.79
CA ALA A 267 -7.66 8.14 14.96
C ALA A 267 -9.15 7.91 14.69
N GLU A 268 -10.01 8.86 15.08
CA GLU A 268 -11.45 8.82 14.85
C GLU A 268 -11.86 8.87 13.36
N ALA A 269 -11.02 9.44 12.49
CA ALA A 269 -11.29 9.53 11.05
C ALA A 269 -10.80 8.30 10.27
N VAL A 270 -10.01 7.41 10.88
CA VAL A 270 -9.47 6.21 10.22
C VAL A 270 -10.58 5.31 9.70
N ALA A 271 -11.62 5.07 10.50
CA ALA A 271 -12.73 4.21 10.11
C ALA A 271 -13.52 4.80 8.94
N ASP A 272 -13.75 6.11 8.95
CA ASP A 272 -14.46 6.81 7.89
C ASP A 272 -13.62 6.86 6.60
N TRP A 273 -12.31 7.05 6.73
CA TRP A 273 -11.40 6.99 5.59
C TRP A 273 -11.45 5.61 4.93
N LEU A 274 -11.43 4.52 5.69
CA LEU A 274 -11.51 3.18 5.10
C LEU A 274 -12.91 2.87 4.54
N ASN A 275 -13.98 3.52 5.00
CA ASN A 275 -15.34 3.25 4.53
C ASN A 275 -15.67 3.95 3.21
N ILE A 276 -15.62 3.19 2.10
CA ILE A 276 -15.86 3.66 0.72
C ILE A 276 -17.23 4.31 0.47
N ARG A 277 -18.17 4.23 1.42
CA ARG A 277 -19.47 4.92 1.32
C ARG A 277 -19.36 6.42 1.63
N TYR A 278 -18.31 6.84 2.33
CA TYR A 278 -18.04 8.26 2.54
C TYR A 278 -17.21 8.82 1.39
N ASP A 279 -17.52 10.05 1.02
CA ASP A 279 -16.72 10.82 0.08
C ASP A 279 -15.31 11.01 0.64
N ALA A 280 -14.32 10.72 -0.19
CA ALA A 280 -12.92 10.75 0.23
C ALA A 280 -12.49 12.18 0.60
N MET A 281 -12.89 13.18 -0.18
CA MET A 281 -12.46 14.57 0.04
C MET A 281 -13.07 15.15 1.31
N ASP A 282 -14.32 14.80 1.61
CA ASP A 282 -14.97 15.21 2.86
C ASP A 282 -14.25 14.66 4.08
N VAL A 283 -13.84 13.38 4.08
CA VAL A 283 -13.08 12.78 5.20
C VAL A 283 -11.70 13.43 5.34
N LEU A 284 -11.02 13.74 4.23
CA LEU A 284 -9.69 14.37 4.29
C LEU A 284 -9.69 15.77 4.92
N ARG A 285 -10.86 16.45 5.01
CA ARG A 285 -10.96 17.73 5.74
C ARG A 285 -10.69 17.58 7.24
N ALA A 286 -10.82 16.38 7.80
CA ALA A 286 -10.47 16.09 9.19
C ALA A 286 -8.96 15.96 9.43
N ALA A 287 -8.13 16.04 8.38
CA ALA A 287 -6.68 15.88 8.52
C ALA A 287 -6.08 16.91 9.47
N MET A 288 -5.21 16.42 10.35
CA MET A 288 -4.56 17.19 11.41
C MET A 288 -3.58 18.22 10.82
N LEU A 289 -3.44 19.34 11.53
CA LEU A 289 -2.47 20.40 11.21
C LEU A 289 -1.53 20.70 12.39
N ASN A 290 -1.86 20.33 13.62
CA ASN A 290 -0.98 20.59 14.77
C ASN A 290 0.19 19.59 14.77
N MET A 291 1.30 19.98 14.15
CA MET A 291 2.48 19.13 13.97
C MET A 291 3.62 19.57 14.87
N GLU A 292 4.35 18.60 15.39
CA GLU A 292 5.62 18.79 16.08
C GLU A 292 6.78 18.29 15.22
N TYR A 293 7.92 18.94 15.34
CA TYR A 293 9.14 18.54 14.65
C TYR A 293 10.34 18.58 15.60
N ARG A 294 11.32 17.73 15.34
CA ARG A 294 12.62 17.73 16.02
C ARG A 294 13.75 17.40 15.04
N PRO A 295 14.96 17.97 15.21
CA PRO A 295 16.13 17.50 14.47
C PRO A 295 16.34 16.00 14.67
N ALA A 296 16.75 15.30 13.60
CA ALA A 296 16.89 13.84 13.56
C ALA A 296 18.23 13.38 13.00
#